data_AF-T1HPY1-F1
#
_entry.id   AF-T1HPY1-F1
#
_cell.length_a   1.000
_cell.length_b   1.000
_cell.length_c   1.000
_cell.angle_alpha   90.00
_cell.angle_beta   90.00
_cell.angle_gamma   90.00
#
_symmetry.space_group_name_H-M   'P 1'
#
loop_
_entity.id
_entity.type
_entity.pdbx_description
1 polymer ?
#
loop_
_entity_poly.entity_id
_entity_poly.type
_entity_poly.pdbx_seq_one_letter_code
_entity_poly.pdbx_strand_id
1 'polypeptide(L)'
;MREVENSFGGNTCRCTGYRPILDAFKALASDATKDLKEKFRDIEYFMKNCHLSTESCSIKCLKCKRKTEKIQQSEDNAIYELDFAELALAPKKLQINLEENRRWYRVSSIREIMEVFDLISSSERFTRWIFNVGKGVYRLPEPPTVYIDISDVTELKSYTVTNEHLELGANITLAECIKLFRTLSAQNALLYGYTSVLADHIEMVANVTVRNVGTLAGNLSIKHQHHEFPSDIFLIFLAVGAQVTIHNKTGINYTVPLLEYLQLDMNFKVMSSVWLPALSSKHYRLQTFKTHASKTECYLIGKPLTKQETLSNALNILCSEIHPEVEPVEASPEYRKKLAISLFYRFVLGVNPDLVNEPYRSGYNNLQRPLSSGKQEYVSNKKEWPLTQPIPKIESLIQCSGEAEYVNDILKYPTELYGALVLADKANAVITNIDASMALKMTGVMAFYKADDIPGRNTIIDPTIGYGLQIEAEEIFCSGKTLCVGQPIGVVVAVSQELAIKASHCFKISYSSVGKPLLTVQDVLDSGDQSRIMLQQTIEPTQTKRR
;
A
#
# COMPACT_ATOMS: atom_id res chain seq x y z
N MET A 1 -17.55 -15.78 3.76
CA MET A 1 -17.42 -15.11 2.46
C MET A 1 -16.86 -13.70 2.56
N ARG A 2 -17.28 -12.89 3.55
CA ARG A 2 -16.73 -11.52 3.73
C ARG A 2 -15.22 -11.49 3.97
N GLU A 3 -14.70 -12.41 4.78
CA GLU A 3 -13.26 -12.55 5.01
C GLU A 3 -12.49 -12.79 3.71
N VAL A 4 -13.05 -13.62 2.81
CA VAL A 4 -12.47 -13.87 1.48
C VAL A 4 -12.37 -12.57 0.69
N GLU A 5 -13.44 -11.77 0.59
CA GLU A 5 -13.38 -10.48 -0.12
C GLU A 5 -12.36 -9.53 0.49
N ASN A 6 -12.32 -9.44 1.83
CA ASN A 6 -11.38 -8.58 2.54
C ASN A 6 -9.92 -8.97 2.31
N SER A 7 -9.62 -10.28 2.20
CA SER A 7 -8.28 -10.78 1.90
C SER A 7 -7.77 -10.32 0.53
N PHE A 8 -8.65 -10.08 -0.44
CA PHE A 8 -8.29 -9.54 -1.76
C PHE A 8 -8.14 -8.02 -1.79
N GLY A 9 -8.35 -7.30 -0.68
CA GLY A 9 -8.25 -5.84 -0.64
C GLY A 9 -6.88 -5.28 -1.03
N GLY A 10 -5.83 -6.12 -1.04
CA GLY A 10 -4.48 -5.75 -1.49
C GLY A 10 -4.12 -6.23 -2.90
N ASN A 11 -5.02 -6.93 -3.59
CA ASN A 11 -4.75 -7.54 -4.88
C ASN A 11 -5.45 -6.75 -5.98
N THR A 12 -4.70 -6.31 -6.98
CA THR A 12 -5.26 -5.61 -8.14
C THR A 12 -5.35 -6.52 -9.36
N CYS A 13 -6.51 -6.60 -10.01
CA CYS A 13 -6.69 -7.30 -11.28
C CYS A 13 -7.32 -6.37 -12.32
N ARG A 14 -6.63 -6.15 -13.45
CA ARG A 14 -7.10 -5.26 -14.51
C ARG A 14 -8.04 -5.94 -15.51
N CYS A 15 -8.00 -7.27 -15.61
CA CYS A 15 -8.66 -8.02 -16.69
C CYS A 15 -10.04 -8.58 -16.30
N THR A 16 -10.18 -9.16 -15.11
CA THR A 16 -11.34 -10.02 -14.79
C THR A 16 -12.55 -9.28 -14.22
N GLY A 17 -12.36 -8.03 -13.78
CA GLY A 17 -13.38 -7.31 -13.01
C GLY A 17 -13.71 -7.97 -11.66
N TYR A 18 -12.80 -8.81 -11.13
CA TYR A 18 -12.85 -9.54 -9.86
C TYR A 18 -13.94 -10.60 -9.68
N ARG A 19 -15.12 -10.46 -10.30
CA ARG A 19 -16.24 -11.38 -10.12
C ARG A 19 -15.85 -12.87 -10.21
N PRO A 20 -15.23 -13.37 -11.30
CA PRO A 20 -14.92 -14.80 -11.39
C PRO A 20 -13.89 -15.27 -10.35
N ILE A 21 -12.99 -14.37 -9.91
CA ILE A 21 -12.02 -14.66 -8.85
C ILE A 21 -12.77 -14.83 -7.52
N LEU A 22 -13.60 -13.84 -7.16
CA LEU A 22 -14.37 -13.87 -5.92
C LEU A 22 -15.34 -15.04 -5.88
N ASP A 23 -16.03 -15.36 -6.98
CA ASP A 23 -16.94 -16.50 -7.05
C ASP A 23 -16.20 -17.83 -6.72
N ALA A 24 -15.01 -18.03 -7.29
CA ALA A 24 -14.20 -19.22 -7.06
C ALA A 24 -13.73 -19.35 -5.60
N PHE A 25 -13.17 -18.28 -5.03
CA PHE A 25 -12.67 -18.32 -3.64
C PHE A 25 -13.80 -18.29 -2.60
N LYS A 26 -14.93 -17.64 -2.88
CA LYS A 26 -16.10 -17.69 -1.99
C LYS A 26 -16.67 -19.09 -1.87
N ALA A 27 -16.54 -19.95 -2.88
CA ALA A 27 -16.97 -21.35 -2.80
C ALA A 27 -16.25 -22.13 -1.69
N LEU A 28 -15.03 -21.72 -1.31
CA LEU A 28 -14.24 -22.31 -0.21
C LEU A 28 -14.69 -21.83 1.17
N ALA A 29 -15.54 -20.81 1.25
CA ALA A 29 -15.98 -20.26 2.53
C ALA A 29 -16.96 -21.21 3.24
N SER A 30 -16.90 -21.24 4.58
CA SER A 30 -17.80 -22.07 5.41
C SER A 30 -19.28 -21.75 5.19
N ASP A 31 -19.58 -20.47 4.99
CA ASP A 31 -20.89 -19.88 4.70
C ASP A 31 -21.24 -19.80 3.20
N ALA A 32 -20.48 -20.45 2.31
CA ALA A 32 -20.76 -20.41 0.87
C ALA A 32 -22.08 -21.11 0.49
N THR A 33 -22.79 -20.56 -0.50
CA THR A 33 -24.05 -21.12 -1.00
C THR A 33 -23.83 -22.48 -1.69
N LYS A 34 -24.87 -23.32 -1.72
CA LYS A 34 -24.83 -24.62 -2.43
C LYS A 34 -24.47 -24.44 -3.90
N ASP A 35 -25.11 -23.50 -4.58
CA ASP A 35 -24.86 -23.20 -6.00
C ASP A 35 -23.39 -22.85 -6.29
N LEU A 36 -22.74 -22.08 -5.40
CA LEU A 36 -21.32 -21.74 -5.54
C LEU A 36 -20.43 -22.96 -5.37
N LYS A 37 -20.69 -23.80 -4.35
CA LYS A 37 -19.95 -25.04 -4.09
C LYS A 37 -20.11 -26.07 -5.22
N GLU A 38 -21.27 -26.12 -5.86
CA GLU A 38 -21.52 -27.00 -7.01
C GLU A 38 -20.80 -26.52 -8.27
N LYS A 39 -20.79 -25.19 -8.49
CA LYS A 39 -20.13 -24.54 -9.63
C LYS A 39 -18.60 -24.62 -9.55
N PHE A 40 -18.04 -24.48 -8.35
CA PHE A 40 -16.60 -24.53 -8.09
C PHE A 40 -16.31 -25.61 -7.07
N ARG A 41 -15.98 -26.81 -7.56
CA ARG A 41 -15.59 -27.93 -6.70
C ARG A 41 -14.13 -27.81 -6.32
N ASP A 42 -13.84 -27.96 -5.03
CA ASP A 42 -12.47 -28.05 -4.54
C ASP A 42 -11.71 -29.21 -5.22
N ILE A 43 -10.42 -29.02 -5.49
CA ILE A 43 -9.54 -30.04 -6.06
C ILE A 43 -9.48 -31.28 -5.16
N GLU A 44 -9.59 -31.10 -3.84
CA GLU A 44 -9.66 -32.21 -2.89
C GLU A 44 -10.91 -33.08 -3.08
N TYR A 45 -12.02 -32.51 -3.57
CA TYR A 45 -13.22 -33.28 -3.90
C TYR A 45 -13.06 -34.09 -5.20
N PHE A 46 -12.20 -33.66 -6.12
CA PHE A 46 -11.83 -34.48 -7.28
C PHE A 46 -11.00 -35.70 -6.86
N MET A 47 -10.13 -35.55 -5.86
CA MET A 47 -9.34 -36.65 -5.31
C MET A 47 -10.18 -37.64 -4.48
N LYS A 48 -11.31 -37.19 -3.91
CA LYS A 48 -12.26 -38.06 -3.17
C LYS A 48 -13.10 -38.98 -4.08
N ASN A 49 -13.13 -38.74 -5.39
CA ASN A 49 -13.83 -39.61 -6.36
C ASN A 49 -12.96 -40.77 -6.89
N CYS A 50 -12.04 -41.29 -6.08
CA CYS A 50 -11.63 -42.68 -6.26
C CYS A 50 -12.85 -43.57 -5.96
N HIS A 51 -13.56 -44.01 -7.00
CA HIS A 51 -14.79 -44.82 -6.88
C HIS A 51 -14.55 -46.28 -6.44
N LEU A 52 -13.55 -46.54 -5.61
CA LEU A 52 -13.39 -47.83 -4.97
C LEU A 52 -14.08 -47.77 -3.61
N SER A 53 -15.40 -47.99 -3.65
CA SER A 53 -16.08 -48.71 -2.59
C SER A 53 -15.26 -49.97 -2.29
N THR A 54 -14.59 -49.94 -1.15
CA THR A 54 -14.19 -51.01 -0.23
C THR A 54 -13.98 -52.49 -0.63
N GLU A 55 -14.30 -53.04 -1.81
CA GLU A 55 -14.18 -54.51 -1.99
C GLU A 55 -13.65 -55.08 -3.32
N SER A 56 -13.38 -54.32 -4.39
CA SER A 56 -12.64 -54.92 -5.54
C SER A 56 -12.08 -53.91 -6.54
N CYS A 57 -10.77 -53.64 -6.48
CA CYS A 57 -10.05 -52.99 -7.58
C CYS A 57 -9.26 -54.04 -8.38
N SER A 58 -9.66 -54.27 -9.64
CA SER A 58 -9.04 -55.24 -10.54
C SER A 58 -8.11 -54.60 -11.59
N ILE A 59 -7.84 -53.29 -11.50
CA ILE A 59 -6.95 -52.60 -12.44
C ILE A 59 -5.62 -52.35 -11.72
N LYS A 60 -4.51 -52.82 -12.32
CA LYS A 60 -3.14 -52.55 -11.85
C LYS A 60 -2.83 -51.05 -11.95
N CYS A 61 -3.25 -50.29 -10.94
CA CYS A 61 -2.86 -48.91 -10.75
C CYS A 61 -1.42 -48.88 -10.20
N LEU A 62 -0.48 -48.31 -10.97
CA LEU A 62 0.92 -48.19 -10.57
C LEU A 62 1.15 -47.32 -9.32
N LYS A 63 0.13 -46.61 -8.82
CA LYS A 63 0.22 -45.66 -7.69
C LYS A 63 -0.48 -46.09 -6.40
N CYS A 64 -1.22 -47.19 -6.38
CA CYS A 64 -1.93 -47.65 -5.18
C CYS A 64 -1.04 -48.52 -4.29
N LYS A 65 -0.20 -47.89 -3.46
CA LYS A 65 0.47 -48.54 -2.31
C LYS A 65 0.15 -47.79 -1.01
N ARG A 66 -1.08 -47.88 -0.51
CA ARG A 66 -1.34 -47.56 0.91
C ARG A 66 -2.04 -48.72 1.59
N LYS A 67 -1.27 -49.41 2.42
CA LYS A 67 -1.80 -50.13 3.58
C LYS A 67 -2.56 -49.12 4.42
N THR A 68 -3.73 -49.54 4.88
CA THR A 68 -4.51 -48.92 5.93
C THR A 68 -3.70 -48.88 7.22
N GLU A 69 -2.99 -47.79 7.43
CA GLU A 69 -2.62 -47.35 8.77
C GLU A 69 -3.55 -46.22 9.15
N LYS A 70 -4.08 -46.31 10.37
CA LYS A 70 -4.75 -45.20 11.04
C LYS A 70 -3.93 -43.94 10.77
N ILE A 71 -4.57 -42.81 10.47
CA ILE A 71 -3.90 -41.51 10.54
C ILE A 71 -3.58 -41.26 12.03
N GLN A 72 -2.53 -41.91 12.53
CA GLN A 72 -1.55 -41.21 13.33
C GLN A 72 -1.03 -40.11 12.40
N GLN A 73 -0.98 -38.89 12.90
CA GLN A 73 -0.33 -37.76 12.21
C GLN A 73 0.98 -38.27 11.60
N SER A 74 0.99 -38.45 10.28
CA SER A 74 2.10 -39.07 9.60
C SER A 74 3.29 -38.12 9.64
N GLU A 75 4.46 -38.71 9.74
CA GLU A 75 5.81 -38.14 9.83
C GLU A 75 6.20 -37.23 8.64
N ASP A 76 5.25 -36.68 7.89
CA ASP A 76 5.47 -35.52 7.00
C ASP A 76 5.66 -34.23 7.82
N ASN A 77 5.26 -34.22 9.09
CA ASN A 77 5.67 -33.18 10.04
C ASN A 77 7.19 -33.19 10.31
N ALA A 78 7.91 -34.29 10.07
CA ALA A 78 9.33 -34.36 10.41
C ALA A 78 10.21 -33.48 9.51
N ILE A 79 9.85 -33.31 8.22
CA ILE A 79 10.57 -32.41 7.30
C ILE A 79 10.32 -30.95 7.66
N TYR A 80 9.10 -30.60 8.08
CA TYR A 80 8.79 -29.26 8.61
C TYR A 80 9.42 -29.03 9.99
N GLU A 81 9.42 -30.02 10.90
CA GLU A 81 10.05 -29.93 12.22
C GLU A 81 11.58 -29.80 12.15
N LEU A 82 12.24 -30.40 11.15
CA LEU A 82 13.68 -30.23 10.92
C LEU A 82 14.05 -28.79 10.53
N ASP A 83 13.27 -28.16 9.63
CA ASP A 83 13.44 -26.74 9.25
C ASP A 83 13.20 -25.79 10.44
N PHE A 84 12.22 -26.11 11.29
CA PHE A 84 11.96 -25.33 12.50
C PHE A 84 12.98 -25.57 13.62
N ALA A 85 13.60 -26.76 13.71
CA ALA A 85 14.65 -27.04 14.67
C ALA A 85 15.92 -26.24 14.33
N GLU A 86 16.31 -26.15 13.06
CA GLU A 86 17.42 -25.28 12.64
C GLU A 86 17.12 -23.79 12.90
N LEU A 87 15.90 -23.33 12.63
CA LEU A 87 15.44 -21.98 12.99
C LEU A 87 15.45 -21.74 14.51
N ALA A 88 15.09 -22.74 15.32
CA ALA A 88 15.10 -22.65 16.78
C ALA A 88 16.52 -22.66 17.35
N LEU A 89 17.46 -23.31 16.65
CA LEU A 89 18.89 -23.35 16.97
C LEU A 89 19.67 -22.17 16.41
N ALA A 90 19.08 -21.39 15.49
CA ALA A 90 19.72 -20.23 14.90
C ALA A 90 20.13 -19.22 15.99
N PRO A 91 21.33 -18.63 15.89
CA PRO A 91 21.80 -17.69 16.89
C PRO A 91 20.88 -16.48 16.95
N LYS A 92 20.25 -16.26 18.12
CA LYS A 92 19.35 -15.12 18.37
C LYS A 92 20.05 -13.77 18.21
N LYS A 93 21.36 -13.74 18.44
CA LYS A 93 22.23 -12.60 18.20
C LYS A 93 23.07 -12.87 16.96
N LEU A 94 22.94 -12.02 15.95
CA LEU A 94 23.65 -12.15 14.68
C LEU A 94 24.29 -10.82 14.33
N GLN A 95 25.56 -10.83 13.92
CA GLN A 95 26.21 -9.70 13.30
C GLN A 95 26.69 -10.11 11.90
N ILE A 96 26.23 -9.38 10.89
CA ILE A 96 26.66 -9.57 9.49
C ILE A 96 27.38 -8.31 9.04
N ASN A 97 28.58 -8.48 8.50
CA ASN A 97 29.27 -7.41 7.77
C ASN A 97 28.85 -7.51 6.30
N LEU A 98 28.25 -6.43 5.81
CA LEU A 98 27.78 -6.28 4.43
C LEU A 98 28.82 -5.49 3.62
N GLU A 99 28.65 -5.48 2.30
CA GLU A 99 29.46 -4.65 1.40
C GLU A 99 29.44 -3.16 1.80
N GLU A 100 30.47 -2.42 1.39
CA GLU A 100 30.63 -0.99 1.69
C GLU A 100 30.71 -0.68 3.21
N ASN A 101 31.29 -1.59 4.00
CA ASN A 101 31.43 -1.46 5.47
C ASN A 101 30.10 -1.30 6.23
N ARG A 102 28.99 -1.76 5.64
CA ARG A 102 27.69 -1.77 6.32
C ARG A 102 27.60 -2.92 7.31
N ARG A 103 26.86 -2.76 8.39
CA ARG A 103 26.74 -3.75 9.48
C ARG A 103 25.27 -4.02 9.80
N TRP A 104 24.92 -5.28 9.99
CA TRP A 104 23.59 -5.72 10.40
C TRP A 104 23.67 -6.44 11.75
N TYR A 105 22.85 -6.02 12.71
CA TYR A 105 22.73 -6.59 14.05
C TYR A 105 21.32 -7.12 14.24
N ARG A 106 21.16 -8.40 14.58
CA ARG A 106 19.90 -8.97 15.10
C ARG A 106 19.95 -8.99 16.62
N VAL A 107 18.92 -8.44 17.26
CA VAL A 107 18.82 -8.31 18.71
C VAL A 107 17.51 -8.91 19.23
N SER A 108 17.54 -9.31 20.50
CA SER A 108 16.48 -10.08 21.15
C SER A 108 15.90 -9.40 22.40
N SER A 109 16.48 -8.28 22.84
CA SER A 109 15.98 -7.48 23.97
C SER A 109 16.19 -5.98 23.74
N ILE A 110 15.45 -5.14 24.47
CA ILE A 110 15.67 -3.68 24.43
C ILE A 110 17.08 -3.31 24.90
N ARG A 111 17.60 -4.06 25.88
CA ARG A 111 18.97 -3.88 26.38
C ARG A 111 20.00 -4.04 25.27
N GLU A 112 19.87 -5.06 24.43
CA GLU A 112 20.79 -5.29 23.31
C GLU A 112 20.71 -4.17 22.25
N ILE A 113 19.55 -3.52 22.07
CA ILE A 113 19.46 -2.31 21.23
C ILE A 113 20.37 -1.21 21.81
N MET A 114 20.32 -1.00 23.12
CA MET A 114 21.16 0.01 23.79
C MET A 114 22.65 -0.35 23.71
N GLU A 115 23.01 -1.63 23.84
CA GLU A 115 24.39 -2.08 23.64
C GLU A 115 24.89 -1.78 22.22
N VAL A 116 24.05 -1.96 21.18
CA VAL A 116 24.42 -1.57 19.81
C VAL A 116 24.55 -0.04 19.69
N PHE A 117 23.70 0.73 20.36
CA PHE A 117 23.82 2.19 20.42
C PHE A 117 25.12 2.66 21.06
N ASP A 118 25.65 1.95 22.05
CA ASP A 118 26.94 2.27 22.67
C ASP A 118 28.14 1.88 21.77
N LEU A 119 27.96 0.93 20.85
CA LEU A 119 29.01 0.48 19.91
C LEU A 119 29.17 1.38 18.68
N ILE A 120 28.15 2.16 18.32
CA ILE A 120 28.16 3.00 17.12
C ILE A 120 28.48 4.44 17.49
N SER A 121 29.24 5.13 16.62
CA SER A 121 29.54 6.54 16.87
C SER A 121 28.32 7.43 16.63
N SER A 122 28.25 8.60 17.27
CA SER A 122 27.17 9.56 17.04
C SER A 122 27.08 10.10 15.61
N SER A 123 28.17 9.99 14.84
CA SER A 123 28.22 10.36 13.42
C SER A 123 27.76 9.25 12.47
N GLU A 124 27.56 8.02 12.96
CA GLU A 124 27.11 6.92 12.10
C GLU A 124 25.62 6.98 11.79
N ARG A 125 25.27 6.65 10.54
CA ARG A 125 23.89 6.61 10.06
C ARG A 125 23.33 5.21 10.33
N PHE A 126 22.37 5.10 11.24
CA PHE A 126 21.75 3.82 11.57
C PHE A 126 20.25 3.82 11.38
N THR A 127 19.66 2.62 11.24
CA THR A 127 18.21 2.43 11.25
C THR A 127 17.85 1.28 12.18
N ARG A 128 16.74 1.46 12.91
CA ARG A 128 16.00 0.35 13.52
C ARG A 128 15.21 -0.32 12.39
N TRP A 129 15.29 -1.63 12.29
CA TRP A 129 14.78 -2.42 11.18
C TRP A 129 13.81 -3.50 11.68
N ILE A 130 12.66 -3.62 11.03
CA ILE A 130 11.68 -4.70 11.26
C ILE A 130 11.16 -5.15 9.90
N PHE A 131 10.17 -4.44 9.36
CA PHE A 131 9.57 -4.75 8.07
C PHE A 131 9.45 -3.46 7.25
N ASN A 132 10.04 -3.48 6.06
CA ASN A 132 10.43 -2.36 5.20
C ASN A 132 9.24 -1.60 4.53
N VAL A 133 8.06 -1.59 5.15
CA VAL A 133 6.78 -1.18 4.54
C VAL A 133 6.78 0.29 4.12
N GLY A 134 7.46 1.17 4.88
CA GLY A 134 7.49 2.61 4.61
C GLY A 134 8.50 3.04 3.54
N LYS A 135 9.58 2.28 3.30
CA LYS A 135 10.69 2.74 2.44
C LYS A 135 10.36 2.77 0.97
N GLY A 136 9.34 2.04 0.52
CA GLY A 136 8.86 2.12 -0.86
C GLY A 136 8.39 3.54 -1.22
N VAL A 137 7.84 4.26 -0.22
CA VAL A 137 7.30 5.62 -0.34
C VAL A 137 8.33 6.64 0.16
N TYR A 138 8.81 6.48 1.39
CA TYR A 138 9.80 7.36 2.01
C TYR A 138 11.20 6.74 1.90
N ARG A 139 11.84 6.93 0.75
CA ARG A 139 13.18 6.41 0.49
C ARG A 139 14.21 7.22 1.27
N LEU A 140 15.17 6.52 1.88
CA LEU A 140 16.32 7.17 2.48
C LEU A 140 17.22 7.72 1.35
N PRO A 141 17.71 8.97 1.45
CA PRO A 141 18.62 9.54 0.47
C PRO A 141 19.89 8.68 0.30
N GLU A 142 20.37 8.13 1.42
CA GLU A 142 21.52 7.23 1.45
C GLU A 142 21.22 6.00 2.33
N PRO A 143 21.73 4.82 1.95
CA PRO A 143 21.58 3.60 2.74
C PRO A 143 22.31 3.73 4.10
N PRO A 144 21.71 3.32 5.23
CA PRO A 144 22.37 3.32 6.54
C PRO A 144 23.67 2.50 6.54
N THR A 145 24.63 2.89 7.38
CA THR A 145 25.83 2.10 7.65
C THR A 145 25.57 1.00 8.68
N VAL A 146 24.55 1.17 9.53
CA VAL A 146 24.17 0.19 10.56
C VAL A 146 22.67 -0.12 10.51
N TYR A 147 22.34 -1.40 10.53
CA TYR A 147 20.97 -1.94 10.58
C TYR A 147 20.79 -2.70 11.88
N ILE A 148 19.73 -2.40 12.63
CA ILE A 148 19.40 -3.09 13.89
C ILE A 148 18.04 -3.77 13.71
N ASP A 149 18.06 -5.07 13.44
CA ASP A 149 16.86 -5.90 13.36
C ASP A 149 16.31 -6.19 14.76
N ILE A 150 15.16 -5.57 15.05
CA ILE A 150 14.46 -5.69 16.33
C ILE A 150 13.24 -6.62 16.25
N SER A 151 13.16 -7.45 15.20
CA SER A 151 12.03 -8.35 14.96
C SER A 151 11.87 -9.41 16.05
N ASP A 152 12.93 -9.76 16.79
CA ASP A 152 12.89 -10.77 17.86
C ASP A 152 12.75 -10.20 19.27
N VAL A 153 12.67 -8.88 19.42
CA VAL A 153 12.55 -8.24 20.73
C VAL A 153 11.14 -8.45 21.29
N THR A 154 11.01 -9.42 22.20
CA THR A 154 9.71 -9.86 22.74
C THR A 154 8.99 -8.77 23.54
N GLU A 155 9.74 -7.92 24.24
CA GLU A 155 9.23 -6.81 25.04
C GLU A 155 8.47 -5.78 24.17
N LEU A 156 8.81 -5.70 22.88
CA LEU A 156 8.14 -4.82 21.94
C LEU A 156 6.86 -5.44 21.36
N LYS A 157 6.56 -6.72 21.64
CA LYS A 157 5.39 -7.43 21.08
C LYS A 157 4.31 -7.77 22.11
N SER A 158 4.62 -7.67 23.40
CA SER A 158 3.66 -7.92 24.48
C SER A 158 2.67 -6.77 24.66
N TYR A 159 1.54 -7.05 25.33
CA TYR A 159 0.60 -6.03 25.77
C TYR A 159 0.14 -6.30 27.20
N THR A 160 -0.27 -5.25 27.90
CA THR A 160 -0.81 -5.31 29.27
C THR A 160 -2.12 -4.54 29.34
N VAL A 161 -3.13 -5.12 30.00
CA VAL A 161 -4.45 -4.51 30.16
C VAL A 161 -4.68 -4.22 31.64
N THR A 162 -4.99 -2.98 31.98
CA THR A 162 -5.32 -2.58 33.36
C THR A 162 -6.69 -1.88 33.41
N ASN A 163 -7.11 -1.44 34.60
CA ASN A 163 -8.30 -0.60 34.74
C ASN A 163 -8.06 0.88 34.37
N GLU A 164 -6.79 1.27 34.16
CA GLU A 164 -6.40 2.65 33.88
C GLU A 164 -5.99 2.85 32.42
N HIS A 165 -5.30 1.87 31.84
CA HIS A 165 -4.82 1.93 30.47
C HIS A 165 -4.54 0.54 29.87
N LEU A 166 -4.50 0.49 28.55
CA LEU A 166 -3.99 -0.58 27.71
C LEU A 166 -2.59 -0.18 27.24
N GLU A 167 -1.58 -0.97 27.59
CA GLU A 167 -0.21 -0.81 27.09
C GLU A 167 0.03 -1.80 25.95
N LEU A 168 0.39 -1.29 24.78
CA LEU A 168 0.67 -2.04 23.57
C LEU A 168 2.16 -1.96 23.27
N GLY A 169 2.85 -3.09 23.16
CA GLY A 169 4.22 -3.14 22.65
C GLY A 169 4.31 -2.49 21.27
N ALA A 170 5.38 -1.72 21.03
CA ALA A 170 5.48 -0.88 19.85
C ALA A 170 5.61 -1.68 18.53
N ASN A 171 6.06 -2.94 18.59
CA ASN A 171 6.17 -3.86 17.45
C ASN A 171 4.93 -4.72 17.23
N ILE A 172 3.82 -4.50 17.95
CA ILE A 172 2.53 -5.09 17.61
C ILE A 172 2.15 -4.63 16.19
N THR A 173 1.78 -5.59 15.34
CA THR A 173 1.32 -5.33 13.99
C THR A 173 -0.08 -4.74 13.99
N LEU A 174 -0.46 -4.01 12.94
CA LEU A 174 -1.81 -3.48 12.82
C LEU A 174 -2.86 -4.61 12.80
N ALA A 175 -2.55 -5.77 12.22
CA ALA A 175 -3.42 -6.94 12.23
C ALA A 175 -3.65 -7.51 13.64
N GLU A 176 -2.58 -7.66 14.43
CA GLU A 176 -2.68 -8.08 15.84
C GLU A 176 -3.45 -7.05 16.68
N CYS A 177 -3.19 -5.76 16.43
CA CYS A 177 -3.89 -4.66 17.09
C CYS A 177 -5.40 -4.71 16.84
N ILE A 178 -5.85 -4.95 15.60
CA ILE A 178 -7.27 -5.13 15.27
C ILE A 178 -7.86 -6.28 16.09
N LYS A 179 -7.22 -7.46 16.08
CA LYS A 179 -7.71 -8.63 16.80
C LYS A 179 -7.86 -8.34 18.30
N LEU A 180 -6.82 -7.77 18.91
CA LEU A 180 -6.82 -7.40 20.33
C LEU A 180 -7.93 -6.39 20.65
N PHE A 181 -8.08 -5.35 19.83
CA PHE A 181 -9.11 -4.33 20.03
C PHE A 181 -10.52 -4.88 19.95
N ARG A 182 -10.79 -5.81 19.02
CA ARG A 182 -12.08 -6.51 18.96
C ARG A 182 -12.32 -7.33 20.22
N THR A 183 -11.33 -8.12 20.65
CA THR A 183 -11.42 -8.93 21.87
C THR A 183 -11.69 -8.08 23.11
N LEU A 184 -10.94 -7.00 23.31
CA LEU A 184 -11.09 -6.12 24.48
C LEU A 184 -12.44 -5.40 24.47
N SER A 185 -12.90 -4.92 23.31
CA SER A 185 -14.20 -4.26 23.21
C SER A 185 -15.37 -5.18 23.56
N ALA A 186 -15.24 -6.49 23.31
CA ALA A 186 -16.24 -7.48 23.65
C ALA A 186 -16.17 -7.91 25.12
N GLN A 187 -14.96 -8.07 25.68
CA GLN A 187 -14.76 -8.57 27.05
C GLN A 187 -14.86 -7.47 28.12
N ASN A 188 -14.47 -6.24 27.78
CA ASN A 188 -14.46 -5.09 28.69
C ASN A 188 -15.06 -3.85 27.99
N ALA A 189 -16.31 -3.96 27.56
CA ALA A 189 -17.03 -2.91 26.85
C ALA A 189 -17.17 -1.61 27.65
N LEU A 190 -17.13 -1.66 28.99
CA LEU A 190 -17.23 -0.47 29.83
C LEU A 190 -16.00 0.42 29.68
N LEU A 191 -14.78 -0.13 29.75
CA LEU A 191 -13.54 0.66 29.73
C LEU A 191 -12.87 0.73 28.34
N TYR A 192 -13.05 -0.30 27.52
CA TYR A 192 -12.38 -0.45 26.23
C TYR A 192 -13.37 -0.63 25.06
N GLY A 193 -14.66 -0.33 25.24
CA GLY A 193 -15.64 -0.42 24.14
C GLY A 193 -15.25 0.40 22.90
N TYR A 194 -14.55 1.53 23.10
CA TYR A 194 -14.09 2.41 22.03
C TYR A 194 -13.05 1.75 21.10
N THR A 195 -12.33 0.71 21.55
CA THR A 195 -11.32 0.05 20.72
C THR A 195 -11.93 -0.63 19.50
N SER A 196 -13.22 -0.97 19.54
CA SER A 196 -13.96 -1.47 18.36
C SER A 196 -13.98 -0.45 17.21
N VAL A 197 -14.15 0.83 17.53
CA VAL A 197 -14.15 1.94 16.56
C VAL A 197 -12.74 2.16 16.01
N LEU A 198 -11.70 2.01 16.86
CA LEU A 198 -10.32 2.05 16.41
C LEU A 198 -10.03 0.88 15.44
N ALA A 199 -10.49 -0.32 15.76
CA ALA A 199 -10.34 -1.49 14.89
C ALA A 199 -11.02 -1.29 13.52
N ASP A 200 -12.25 -0.76 13.49
CA ASP A 200 -12.95 -0.40 12.25
C ASP A 200 -12.11 0.57 11.39
N HIS A 201 -11.46 1.56 12.02
CA HIS A 201 -10.61 2.50 11.30
C HIS A 201 -9.33 1.82 10.78
N ILE A 202 -8.65 1.04 11.61
CA ILE A 202 -7.40 0.37 11.23
C ILE A 202 -7.64 -0.63 10.08
N GLU A 203 -8.82 -1.26 9.99
CA GLU A 203 -9.20 -2.11 8.85
C GLU A 203 -9.22 -1.36 7.51
N MET A 204 -9.42 -0.04 7.52
CA MET A 204 -9.35 0.84 6.35
C MET A 204 -7.92 1.35 6.07
N VAL A 205 -6.96 1.09 6.96
CA VAL A 205 -5.55 1.48 6.80
C VAL A 205 -4.81 0.41 6.02
N ALA A 206 -4.39 0.76 4.79
CA ALA A 206 -3.72 -0.13 3.85
C ALA A 206 -4.53 -1.43 3.59
N ASN A 207 -3.85 -2.50 3.19
CA ASN A 207 -4.44 -3.82 2.94
C ASN A 207 -3.94 -4.86 3.96
N VAL A 208 -4.48 -6.07 3.90
CA VAL A 208 -4.16 -7.15 4.85
C VAL A 208 -2.67 -7.49 4.87
N THR A 209 -2.02 -7.60 3.70
CA THR A 209 -0.59 -7.95 3.63
C THR A 209 0.27 -6.88 4.28
N VAL A 210 -0.02 -5.61 4.03
CA VAL A 210 0.65 -4.48 4.69
C VAL A 210 0.40 -4.48 6.20
N ARG A 211 -0.83 -4.71 6.66
CA ARG A 211 -1.15 -4.73 8.10
C ARG A 211 -0.53 -5.89 8.86
N ASN A 212 -0.27 -7.02 8.20
CA ASN A 212 0.37 -8.19 8.81
C ASN A 212 1.85 -7.94 9.14
N VAL A 213 2.49 -6.95 8.51
CA VAL A 213 3.91 -6.62 8.75
C VAL A 213 4.11 -5.20 9.29
N GLY A 214 3.18 -4.29 9.04
CA GLY A 214 3.23 -2.90 9.52
C GLY A 214 2.95 -2.83 11.02
N THR A 215 3.86 -2.24 11.77
CA THR A 215 3.77 -2.10 13.23
C THR A 215 3.29 -0.71 13.67
N LEU A 216 2.84 -0.60 14.93
CA LEU A 216 2.50 0.69 15.55
C LEU A 216 3.71 1.64 15.53
N ALA A 217 4.88 1.18 15.98
CA ALA A 217 6.12 1.94 15.96
C ALA A 217 6.50 2.38 14.55
N GLY A 218 6.40 1.48 13.57
CA GLY A 218 6.72 1.79 12.18
C GLY A 218 5.87 2.94 11.64
N ASN A 219 4.56 2.89 11.88
CA ASN A 219 3.66 3.95 11.43
C ASN A 219 3.92 5.29 12.15
N LEU A 220 4.03 5.27 13.49
CA LEU A 220 4.29 6.46 14.29
C LEU A 220 5.68 7.06 14.04
N SER A 221 6.69 6.23 13.72
CA SER A 221 8.04 6.68 13.36
C SER A 221 8.07 7.38 12.01
N ILE A 222 7.30 6.91 11.02
CA ILE A 222 7.17 7.63 9.74
C ILE A 222 6.56 9.01 9.99
N LYS A 223 5.49 9.09 10.81
CA LYS A 223 4.88 10.38 11.17
C LYS A 223 5.84 11.33 11.89
N HIS A 224 6.69 10.79 12.74
CA HIS A 224 7.74 11.54 13.45
C HIS A 224 8.82 12.08 12.49
N GLN A 225 9.27 11.25 11.54
CA GLN A 225 10.32 11.64 10.58
C GLN A 225 9.79 12.56 9.46
N HIS A 226 8.52 12.35 9.09
CA HIS A 226 7.83 13.01 7.99
C HIS A 226 6.53 13.59 8.53
N HIS A 227 6.58 14.84 9.02
CA HIS A 227 5.42 15.51 9.63
C HIS A 227 4.25 15.66 8.65
N GLU A 228 4.50 15.66 7.35
CA GLU A 228 3.51 15.67 6.28
C GLU A 228 2.80 14.32 6.09
N PHE A 229 3.35 13.22 6.60
CA PHE A 229 2.75 11.89 6.45
C PHE A 229 1.32 11.87 7.06
N PRO A 230 0.29 11.53 6.27
CA PRO A 230 -1.09 11.49 6.73
C PRO A 230 -1.39 10.19 7.49
N SER A 231 -0.82 10.04 8.68
CA SER A 231 -1.00 8.86 9.53
C SER A 231 -2.40 8.80 10.15
N ASP A 232 -3.21 7.84 9.68
CA ASP A 232 -4.49 7.51 10.31
C ASP A 232 -4.30 6.97 11.74
N ILE A 233 -3.25 6.18 11.99
CA ILE A 233 -2.95 5.60 13.32
C ILE A 233 -2.62 6.69 14.34
N PHE A 234 -1.74 7.62 13.99
CA PHE A 234 -1.38 8.75 14.84
C PHE A 234 -2.62 9.56 15.22
N LEU A 235 -3.49 9.85 14.24
CA LEU A 235 -4.66 10.68 14.46
C LEU A 235 -5.69 10.01 15.38
N ILE A 236 -6.02 8.74 15.16
CA ILE A 236 -7.00 8.05 15.99
C ILE A 236 -6.48 7.79 17.41
N PHE A 237 -5.16 7.61 17.56
CA PHE A 237 -4.53 7.49 18.88
C PHE A 237 -4.45 8.85 19.58
N LEU A 238 -4.18 9.93 18.84
CA LEU A 238 -4.24 11.28 19.38
C LEU A 238 -5.64 11.60 19.91
N ALA A 239 -6.69 11.23 19.17
CA ALA A 239 -8.08 11.47 19.56
C ALA A 239 -8.49 10.80 20.88
N VAL A 240 -7.87 9.68 21.24
CA VAL A 240 -8.13 8.98 22.52
C VAL A 240 -7.12 9.34 23.61
N GLY A 241 -6.21 10.29 23.38
CA GLY A 241 -5.22 10.71 24.36
C GLY A 241 -4.09 9.71 24.58
N ALA A 242 -3.69 9.00 23.51
CA ALA A 242 -2.61 8.03 23.58
C ALA A 242 -1.26 8.68 23.94
N GLN A 243 -0.41 7.89 24.57
CA GLN A 243 0.95 8.28 24.94
C GLN A 243 1.95 7.21 24.48
N VAL A 244 3.23 7.54 24.40
CA VAL A 244 4.29 6.61 23.99
C VAL A 244 5.41 6.58 25.02
N THR A 245 5.91 5.38 25.30
CA THR A 245 7.03 5.18 26.21
C THR A 245 8.32 5.09 25.42
N ILE A 246 9.29 5.92 25.81
CA ILE A 246 10.59 6.04 25.16
C ILE A 246 11.69 5.53 26.08
N HIS A 247 12.54 4.65 25.57
CA HIS A 247 13.76 4.19 26.22
C HIS A 247 14.96 4.88 25.60
N ASN A 248 15.90 5.30 26.45
CA ASN A 248 17.16 5.90 26.03
C ASN A 248 18.36 5.07 26.53
N LYS A 249 19.56 5.42 26.06
CA LYS A 249 20.82 4.77 26.48
C LYS A 249 21.14 4.88 27.98
N THR A 250 20.58 5.88 28.68
CA THR A 250 20.82 6.08 30.12
C THR A 250 19.97 5.16 31.00
N GLY A 251 19.07 4.37 30.40
CA GLY A 251 18.13 3.51 31.13
C GLY A 251 16.95 4.26 31.75
N ILE A 252 16.80 5.56 31.46
CA ILE A 252 15.65 6.35 31.90
C ILE A 252 14.53 6.17 30.88
N ASN A 253 13.42 5.61 31.34
CA ASN A 253 12.20 5.47 30.55
C ASN A 253 11.24 6.59 30.93
N TYR A 254 10.61 7.18 29.93
CA TYR A 254 9.61 8.23 30.15
C TYR A 254 8.50 8.13 29.11
N THR A 255 7.31 8.53 29.50
CA THR A 255 6.10 8.46 28.67
C THR A 255 5.68 9.88 28.30
N VAL A 256 5.39 10.11 27.03
CA VAL A 256 4.99 11.43 26.51
C VAL A 256 3.71 11.34 25.67
N PRO A 257 2.86 12.38 25.66
CA PRO A 257 1.77 12.51 24.69
C PRO A 257 2.28 12.52 23.25
N LEU A 258 1.43 12.09 22.31
CA LEU A 258 1.80 12.00 20.89
C LEU A 258 2.27 13.31 20.25
N LEU A 259 1.71 14.45 20.63
CA LEU A 259 2.15 15.75 20.11
C LEU A 259 3.55 16.14 20.60
N GLU A 260 3.89 15.79 21.84
CA GLU A 260 5.24 15.98 22.39
C GLU A 260 6.23 15.01 21.74
N TYR A 261 5.82 13.77 21.51
CA TYR A 261 6.63 12.78 20.78
C TYR A 261 7.11 13.30 19.42
N LEU A 262 6.27 14.02 18.66
CA LEU A 262 6.68 14.61 17.38
C LEU A 262 7.83 15.63 17.49
N GLN A 263 8.04 16.22 18.66
CA GLN A 263 9.10 17.19 18.89
C GLN A 263 10.36 16.56 19.49
N LEU A 264 10.32 15.28 19.89
CA LEU A 264 11.45 14.62 20.53
C LEU A 264 12.54 14.25 19.52
N ASP A 265 13.79 14.45 19.88
CA ASP A 265 14.90 13.82 19.18
C ASP A 265 14.92 12.31 19.49
N MET A 266 14.65 11.49 18.48
CA MET A 266 14.64 10.02 18.59
C MET A 266 16.00 9.39 18.27
N ASN A 267 17.06 10.19 18.14
CA ASN A 267 18.41 9.67 18.02
C ASN A 267 18.81 8.93 19.30
N PHE A 268 19.36 7.73 19.12
CA PHE A 268 19.73 6.78 20.19
C PHE A 268 18.61 6.50 21.21
N LYS A 269 17.35 6.50 20.74
CA LYS A 269 16.16 6.16 21.52
C LYS A 269 15.30 5.13 20.80
N VAL A 270 14.45 4.45 21.56
CA VAL A 270 13.51 3.43 21.09
C VAL A 270 12.13 3.69 21.68
N MET A 271 11.10 3.67 20.85
CA MET A 271 9.71 3.59 21.32
C MET A 271 9.44 2.14 21.74
N SER A 272 9.11 1.90 23.00
CA SER A 272 8.88 0.55 23.51
C SER A 272 7.41 0.16 23.55
N SER A 273 6.53 1.11 23.87
CA SER A 273 5.09 0.88 23.95
C SER A 273 4.25 2.11 23.64
N VAL A 274 2.97 1.88 23.33
CA VAL A 274 1.91 2.87 23.15
C VAL A 274 0.82 2.62 24.18
N TRP A 275 0.42 3.65 24.90
CA TRP A 275 -0.55 3.61 25.98
C TRP A 275 -1.87 4.21 25.51
N LEU A 276 -2.97 3.47 25.69
CA LEU A 276 -4.32 3.95 25.43
C LEU A 276 -5.11 3.98 26.76
N PRO A 277 -5.70 5.12 27.15
CA PRO A 277 -6.40 5.21 28.43
C PRO A 277 -7.68 4.37 28.46
N ALA A 278 -8.09 3.94 29.64
CA ALA A 278 -9.42 3.40 29.87
C ALA A 278 -10.46 4.53 29.77
N LEU A 279 -11.39 4.42 28.81
CA LEU A 279 -12.42 5.43 28.55
C LEU A 279 -13.79 4.83 28.80
N SER A 280 -14.41 5.21 29.92
CA SER A 280 -15.73 4.69 30.28
C SER A 280 -16.79 5.06 29.25
N SER A 281 -17.48 4.07 28.70
CA SER A 281 -18.59 4.27 27.74
C SER A 281 -19.80 5.01 28.34
N LYS A 282 -19.82 5.24 29.67
CA LYS A 282 -20.80 6.11 30.33
C LYS A 282 -20.54 7.60 30.09
N HIS A 283 -19.30 7.97 29.79
CA HIS A 283 -18.85 9.36 29.69
C HIS A 283 -18.25 9.68 28.32
N TYR A 284 -17.68 8.68 27.64
CA TYR A 284 -16.96 8.86 26.39
C TYR A 284 -17.67 8.18 25.23
N ARG A 285 -17.66 8.86 24.08
CA ARG A 285 -18.08 8.33 22.80
C ARG A 285 -17.03 8.67 21.76
N LEU A 286 -16.64 7.68 20.96
CA LEU A 286 -15.64 7.82 19.92
C LEU A 286 -16.24 7.62 18.54
N GLN A 287 -15.88 8.50 17.61
CA GLN A 287 -15.98 8.29 16.18
C GLN A 287 -14.75 8.91 15.53
N THR A 288 -14.16 8.21 14.58
CA THR A 288 -12.86 8.58 14.02
C THR A 288 -12.97 9.05 12.58
N PHE A 289 -12.28 10.14 12.26
CA PHE A 289 -12.17 10.75 10.94
C PHE A 289 -10.71 11.17 10.68
N LYS A 290 -10.45 12.04 9.69
CA LYS A 290 -9.10 12.35 9.18
C LYS A 290 -8.54 13.75 9.52
N THR A 291 -9.04 14.47 10.53
CA THR A 291 -8.55 15.84 10.85
C THR A 291 -8.57 16.14 12.36
N HIS A 292 -7.60 16.93 12.83
CA HIS A 292 -7.50 17.48 14.20
C HIS A 292 -7.71 19.01 14.19
N ALA A 293 -8.40 19.57 15.18
CA ALA A 293 -8.82 20.98 15.20
C ALA A 293 -8.91 21.54 16.63
N SER A 294 -7.76 21.92 17.19
CA SER A 294 -7.63 22.32 18.60
C SER A 294 -8.46 23.54 18.99
N LYS A 295 -8.61 24.56 18.11
CA LYS A 295 -9.43 25.75 18.43
C LYS A 295 -10.90 25.39 18.55
N THR A 296 -11.38 24.54 17.64
CA THR A 296 -12.74 24.00 17.66
C THR A 296 -12.97 23.14 18.89
N GLU A 297 -12.02 22.27 19.24
CA GLU A 297 -12.05 21.45 20.46
C GLU A 297 -12.15 22.32 21.72
N CYS A 298 -11.28 23.33 21.87
CA CYS A 298 -11.33 24.27 22.99
C CYS A 298 -12.67 25.00 23.10
N TYR A 299 -13.27 25.40 21.97
CA TYR A 299 -14.57 26.06 21.97
C TYR A 299 -15.69 25.16 22.54
N LEU A 300 -15.62 23.84 22.30
CA LEU A 300 -16.66 22.89 22.67
C LEU A 300 -16.62 22.47 24.15
N ILE A 301 -15.53 22.74 24.87
CA ILE A 301 -15.39 22.39 26.29
C ILE A 301 -16.54 23.03 27.10
N GLY A 302 -17.27 22.18 27.84
CA GLY A 302 -18.39 22.60 28.69
C GLY A 302 -19.67 23.02 27.94
N LYS A 303 -19.73 22.88 26.61
CA LYS A 303 -20.91 23.26 25.82
C LYS A 303 -21.69 22.04 25.30
N PRO A 304 -23.02 22.08 25.32
CA PRO A 304 -23.85 21.01 24.77
C PRO A 304 -23.81 21.01 23.25
N LEU A 305 -23.22 19.96 22.67
CA LEU A 305 -23.02 19.81 21.22
C LEU A 305 -24.33 19.81 20.41
N THR A 306 -25.45 19.43 21.02
CA THR A 306 -26.77 19.34 20.38
C THR A 306 -27.50 20.69 20.27
N LYS A 307 -26.98 21.78 20.85
CA LYS A 307 -27.57 23.12 20.68
C LYS A 307 -27.20 23.70 19.31
N GLN A 308 -28.20 24.19 18.57
CA GLN A 308 -28.04 24.80 17.25
C GLN A 308 -26.97 25.89 17.22
N GLU A 309 -26.96 26.77 18.22
CA GLU A 309 -25.99 27.87 18.33
C GLU A 309 -24.56 27.33 18.54
N THR A 310 -24.39 26.34 19.42
CA THR A 310 -23.09 25.70 19.67
C THR A 310 -22.56 25.03 18.42
N LEU A 311 -23.41 24.27 17.72
CA LEU A 311 -23.03 23.60 16.47
C LEU A 311 -22.66 24.61 15.37
N SER A 312 -23.49 25.63 15.16
CA SER A 312 -23.27 26.64 14.11
C SER A 312 -21.95 27.39 14.34
N ASN A 313 -21.69 27.80 15.58
CA ASN A 313 -20.44 28.46 15.94
C ASN A 313 -19.23 27.52 15.83
N ALA A 314 -19.35 26.26 16.25
CA ALA A 314 -18.27 25.28 16.10
C ALA A 314 -17.94 25.04 14.63
N LEU A 315 -18.94 24.93 13.74
CA LEU A 315 -18.74 24.79 12.30
C LEU A 315 -18.04 26.01 11.69
N ASN A 316 -18.39 27.23 12.14
CA ASN A 316 -17.73 28.46 11.69
C ASN A 316 -16.28 28.55 12.15
N ILE A 317 -15.99 28.15 13.40
CA ILE A 317 -14.62 28.10 13.93
C ILE A 317 -13.81 27.05 13.17
N LEU A 318 -14.37 25.85 12.97
CA LEU A 318 -13.72 24.78 12.20
C LEU A 318 -13.43 25.21 10.77
N CYS A 319 -14.39 25.88 10.13
CA CYS A 319 -14.20 26.47 8.80
C CYS A 319 -13.07 27.51 8.82
N SER A 320 -12.93 28.30 9.86
CA SER A 320 -11.87 29.30 9.98
C SER A 320 -10.53 28.71 10.43
N GLU A 321 -10.51 27.50 10.99
CA GLU A 321 -9.31 26.82 11.48
C GLU A 321 -8.65 26.00 10.37
N ILE A 322 -9.45 25.35 9.53
CA ILE A 322 -8.97 24.43 8.48
C ILE A 322 -8.55 25.20 7.22
N HIS A 323 -7.26 25.07 6.90
CA HIS A 323 -6.61 25.66 5.73
C HIS A 323 -5.79 24.60 4.98
N PRO A 324 -6.40 23.79 4.11
CA PRO A 324 -5.67 22.76 3.38
C PRO A 324 -4.76 23.42 2.32
N GLU A 325 -3.50 22.99 2.25
CA GLU A 325 -2.53 23.49 1.27
C GLU A 325 -2.84 22.95 -0.13
N VAL A 326 -2.46 23.65 -1.20
CA VAL A 326 -2.62 23.15 -2.57
C VAL A 326 -1.58 22.05 -2.82
N GLU A 327 -2.02 20.84 -3.10
CA GLU A 327 -1.16 19.71 -3.44
C GLU A 327 -1.71 19.05 -4.72
N PRO A 328 -0.98 19.07 -5.86
CA PRO A 328 -1.49 18.60 -7.16
C PRO A 328 -2.01 17.16 -7.19
N VAL A 329 -1.46 16.27 -6.36
CA VAL A 329 -1.87 14.86 -6.31
C VAL A 329 -3.06 14.60 -5.38
N GLU A 330 -3.48 15.60 -4.62
CA GLU A 330 -4.57 15.51 -3.65
C GLU A 330 -5.86 16.16 -4.17
N ALA A 331 -6.96 15.84 -3.50
CA ALA A 331 -8.21 16.53 -3.76
C ALA A 331 -8.10 18.04 -3.43
N SER A 332 -8.92 18.85 -4.12
CA SER A 332 -8.86 20.31 -4.00
C SER A 332 -8.97 20.77 -2.54
N PRO A 333 -8.28 21.87 -2.16
CA PRO A 333 -8.39 22.44 -0.81
C PRO A 333 -9.84 22.71 -0.38
N GLU A 334 -10.66 23.20 -1.31
CA GLU A 334 -12.09 23.45 -1.07
C GLU A 334 -12.83 22.16 -0.69
N TYR A 335 -12.61 21.07 -1.43
CA TYR A 335 -13.22 19.78 -1.15
C TYR A 335 -12.78 19.25 0.22
N ARG A 336 -11.48 19.25 0.52
CA ARG A 336 -10.96 18.74 1.80
C ARG A 336 -11.47 19.54 2.99
N LYS A 337 -11.56 20.86 2.86
CA LYS A 337 -12.15 21.74 3.89
C LYS A 337 -13.62 21.42 4.12
N LYS A 338 -14.42 21.34 3.06
CA LYS A 338 -15.85 20.97 3.15
C LYS A 338 -16.04 19.58 3.75
N LEU A 339 -15.20 18.62 3.35
CA LEU A 339 -15.22 17.25 3.87
C LEU A 339 -15.00 17.24 5.39
N ALA A 340 -13.97 17.92 5.91
CA ALA A 340 -13.72 17.95 7.35
C ALA A 340 -14.89 18.54 8.16
N ILE A 341 -15.51 19.63 7.65
CA ILE A 341 -16.72 20.21 8.22
C ILE A 341 -17.89 19.21 8.19
N SER A 342 -18.10 18.53 7.07
CA SER A 342 -19.15 17.51 6.94
C SER A 342 -18.92 16.30 7.85
N LEU A 343 -17.67 15.89 8.08
CA LEU A 343 -17.34 14.78 8.98
C LEU A 343 -17.60 15.15 10.45
N PHE A 344 -17.31 16.40 10.86
CA PHE A 344 -17.70 16.88 12.18
C PHE A 344 -19.22 16.97 12.34
N TYR A 345 -19.94 17.48 11.33
CA TYR A 345 -21.41 17.46 11.35
C TYR A 345 -21.97 16.03 11.45
N ARG A 346 -21.37 15.10 10.70
CA ARG A 346 -21.69 13.68 10.74
C ARG A 346 -21.51 13.06 12.13
N PHE A 347 -20.45 13.44 12.85
CA PHE A 347 -20.25 13.05 14.25
C PHE A 347 -21.40 13.51 15.13
N VAL A 348 -21.78 14.78 15.02
CA VAL A 348 -22.83 15.41 15.84
C VAL A 348 -24.17 14.69 15.65
N LEU A 349 -24.53 14.35 14.40
CA LEU A 349 -25.73 13.56 14.09
C LEU A 349 -25.71 12.19 14.76
N GLY A 350 -24.52 11.60 14.93
CA GLY A 350 -24.33 10.33 15.60
C GLY A 350 -24.50 10.41 17.12
N VAL A 351 -24.16 11.54 17.77
CA VAL A 351 -24.09 11.65 19.24
C VAL A 351 -25.42 11.31 19.93
N ASN A 352 -26.55 11.77 19.39
CA ASN A 352 -27.87 11.36 19.87
C ASN A 352 -28.88 11.34 18.70
N PRO A 353 -28.99 10.21 17.97
CA PRO A 353 -29.84 10.11 16.78
C PRO A 353 -31.32 10.33 17.05
N ASP A 354 -31.79 10.08 18.27
CA ASP A 354 -33.20 10.25 18.65
C ASP A 354 -33.60 11.74 18.67
N LEU A 355 -32.65 12.63 18.97
CA LEU A 355 -32.84 14.09 18.93
C LEU A 355 -32.69 14.67 17.52
N VAL A 356 -32.28 13.87 16.54
CA VAL A 356 -32.10 14.30 15.15
C VAL A 356 -33.40 14.12 14.38
N ASN A 357 -33.82 15.14 13.64
CA ASN A 357 -34.98 15.06 12.74
C ASN A 357 -34.80 13.93 11.72
N GLU A 358 -35.87 13.21 11.44
CA GLU A 358 -35.88 11.98 10.64
C GLU A 358 -35.15 12.09 9.28
N PRO A 359 -35.31 13.18 8.49
CA PRO A 359 -34.60 13.33 7.22
C PRO A 359 -33.06 13.36 7.31
N TYR A 360 -32.50 13.70 8.47
CA TYR A 360 -31.05 13.81 8.68
C TYR A 360 -30.43 12.57 9.33
N ARG A 361 -31.24 11.62 9.82
CA ARG A 361 -30.74 10.44 10.56
C ARG A 361 -29.86 9.53 9.70
N SER A 362 -30.07 9.48 8.39
CA SER A 362 -29.21 8.70 7.49
C SER A 362 -27.77 9.23 7.42
N GLY A 363 -27.56 10.51 7.74
CA GLY A 363 -26.27 11.20 7.61
C GLY A 363 -25.15 10.68 8.52
N TYR A 364 -25.47 10.03 9.64
CA TYR A 364 -24.44 9.49 10.55
C TYR A 364 -23.96 8.08 10.16
N ASN A 365 -24.79 7.27 9.49
CA ASN A 365 -24.49 5.87 9.19
C ASN A 365 -23.32 5.70 8.22
N ASN A 366 -22.50 4.68 8.44
CA ASN A 366 -21.46 4.28 7.49
C ASN A 366 -22.11 3.66 6.24
N LEU A 367 -21.50 3.89 5.07
CA LEU A 367 -21.85 3.16 3.87
C LEU A 367 -21.48 1.68 4.06
N GLN A 368 -22.47 0.82 4.18
CA GLN A 368 -22.27 -0.62 4.23
C GLN A 368 -22.33 -1.20 2.82
N ARG A 369 -21.21 -1.80 2.38
CA ARG A 369 -21.18 -2.52 1.10
C ARG A 369 -21.65 -3.96 1.33
N PRO A 370 -22.66 -4.45 0.60
CA PRO A 370 -23.02 -5.86 0.65
C PRO A 370 -21.93 -6.72 -0.01
N LEU A 371 -21.97 -8.02 0.23
CA LEU A 371 -21.12 -8.99 -0.48
C LEU A 371 -21.31 -8.83 -1.99
N SER A 372 -20.22 -8.84 -2.75
CA SER A 372 -20.26 -8.80 -4.20
C SER A 372 -21.01 -10.01 -4.75
N SER A 373 -21.87 -9.79 -5.74
CA SER A 373 -22.61 -10.85 -6.43
C SER A 373 -22.80 -10.48 -7.90
N GLY A 374 -23.01 -11.48 -8.75
CA GLY A 374 -23.26 -11.27 -10.18
C GLY A 374 -23.89 -12.48 -10.85
N LYS A 375 -24.81 -12.24 -11.79
CA LYS A 375 -25.45 -13.26 -12.62
C LYS A 375 -24.90 -13.17 -14.05
N GLN A 376 -24.67 -14.32 -14.68
CA GLN A 376 -24.31 -14.39 -16.11
C GLN A 376 -25.37 -15.19 -16.83
N GLU A 377 -25.73 -14.76 -18.01
CA GLU A 377 -26.68 -15.44 -18.88
C GLU A 377 -26.10 -15.45 -20.30
N TYR A 378 -25.96 -16.64 -20.87
CA TYR A 378 -25.44 -16.84 -22.21
C TYR A 378 -26.06 -18.11 -22.81
N VAL A 379 -26.18 -18.13 -24.13
CA VAL A 379 -26.69 -19.30 -24.86
C VAL A 379 -25.50 -20.20 -25.24
N SER A 380 -25.66 -21.51 -25.07
CA SER A 380 -24.68 -22.50 -25.52
C SER A 380 -25.40 -23.62 -26.27
N ASN A 381 -24.94 -23.92 -27.49
CA ASN A 381 -25.49 -24.96 -28.35
C ASN A 381 -24.53 -26.15 -28.40
N LYS A 382 -24.88 -27.24 -27.71
CA LYS A 382 -24.07 -28.47 -27.64
C LYS A 382 -23.73 -29.07 -29.01
N LYS A 383 -24.57 -28.84 -30.04
CA LYS A 383 -24.31 -29.34 -31.41
C LYS A 383 -23.16 -28.60 -32.09
N GLU A 384 -22.84 -27.39 -31.64
CA GLU A 384 -21.79 -26.52 -32.18
C GLU A 384 -20.58 -26.45 -31.26
N TRP A 385 -20.48 -27.31 -30.25
CA TRP A 385 -19.27 -27.37 -29.43
C TRP A 385 -18.08 -27.85 -30.28
N PRO A 386 -16.91 -27.20 -30.17
CA PRO A 386 -16.49 -26.28 -29.10
C PRO A 386 -16.82 -24.79 -29.28
N LEU A 387 -17.41 -24.36 -30.41
CA LEU A 387 -17.58 -22.93 -30.76
C LEU A 387 -18.39 -22.15 -29.72
N THR A 388 -19.47 -22.74 -29.20
CA THR A 388 -20.35 -22.10 -28.19
C THR A 388 -20.15 -22.66 -26.78
N GLN A 389 -19.12 -23.50 -26.59
CA GLN A 389 -18.81 -24.06 -25.29
C GLN A 389 -18.02 -23.04 -24.45
N PRO A 390 -18.37 -22.81 -23.18
CA PRO A 390 -17.62 -21.92 -22.29
C PRO A 390 -16.32 -22.60 -21.82
N ILE A 391 -15.35 -22.72 -22.73
CA ILE A 391 -14.07 -23.36 -22.47
C ILE A 391 -13.19 -22.42 -21.63
N PRO A 392 -12.59 -22.88 -20.51
CA PRO A 392 -11.62 -22.10 -19.76
C PRO A 392 -10.44 -21.69 -20.65
N LYS A 393 -9.87 -20.51 -20.40
CA LYS A 393 -8.65 -20.07 -21.08
C LYS A 393 -7.58 -21.16 -20.97
N ILE A 394 -6.96 -21.52 -22.10
CA ILE A 394 -6.02 -22.64 -22.21
C ILE A 394 -4.86 -22.49 -21.20
N GLU A 395 -4.33 -21.29 -21.06
CA GLU A 395 -3.19 -20.99 -20.18
C GLU A 395 -3.60 -20.73 -18.72
N SER A 396 -4.89 -20.81 -18.36
CA SER A 396 -5.35 -20.41 -17.02
C SER A 396 -4.72 -21.21 -15.88
N LEU A 397 -4.46 -22.51 -16.10
CA LEU A 397 -3.86 -23.37 -15.08
C LEU A 397 -2.40 -23.03 -14.84
N ILE A 398 -1.61 -22.87 -15.90
CA ILE A 398 -0.19 -22.50 -15.80
C ILE A 398 -0.01 -21.06 -15.28
N GLN A 399 -0.98 -20.18 -15.54
CA GLN A 399 -1.02 -18.85 -14.91
C GLN A 399 -1.31 -18.93 -13.41
N CYS A 400 -2.14 -19.89 -12.98
CA CYS A 400 -2.49 -20.09 -11.57
C CYS A 400 -1.34 -20.71 -10.77
N SER A 401 -0.57 -21.63 -11.37
CA SER A 401 0.59 -22.27 -10.76
C SER A 401 1.86 -21.41 -10.76
N GLY A 402 1.90 -20.34 -11.58
CA GLY A 402 3.09 -19.53 -11.79
C GLY A 402 4.08 -20.11 -12.82
N GLU A 403 3.66 -21.09 -13.62
CA GLU A 403 4.46 -21.72 -14.67
C GLU A 403 4.39 -20.97 -16.01
N ALA A 404 3.42 -20.07 -16.17
CA ALA A 404 3.34 -19.23 -17.36
C ALA A 404 4.53 -18.26 -17.42
N GLU A 405 5.38 -18.40 -18.44
CA GLU A 405 6.56 -17.55 -18.64
C GLU A 405 6.16 -16.20 -19.25
N TYR A 406 6.53 -15.11 -18.57
CA TYR A 406 6.49 -13.75 -19.09
C TYR A 406 7.91 -13.26 -19.43
N VAL A 407 8.00 -12.11 -20.10
CA VAL A 407 9.30 -11.59 -20.62
C VAL A 407 10.40 -11.52 -19.56
N ASN A 408 10.06 -11.19 -18.32
CA ASN A 408 11.03 -11.06 -17.23
C ASN A 408 11.30 -12.38 -16.47
N ASP A 409 10.60 -13.45 -16.81
CA ASP A 409 10.81 -14.80 -16.26
C ASP A 409 11.83 -15.60 -17.11
N ILE A 410 12.10 -15.14 -18.34
CA ILE A 410 13.10 -15.72 -19.23
C ILE A 410 14.48 -15.65 -18.54
N LEU A 411 15.20 -16.79 -18.58
CA LEU A 411 16.52 -16.89 -17.97
C LEU A 411 17.51 -15.90 -18.59
N LYS A 412 18.27 -15.25 -17.71
CA LYS A 412 19.26 -14.24 -18.08
C LYS A 412 20.48 -14.88 -18.75
N TYR A 413 21.01 -14.22 -19.77
CA TYR A 413 22.31 -14.61 -20.35
C TYR A 413 23.46 -14.13 -19.45
N PRO A 414 24.59 -14.86 -19.37
CA PRO A 414 25.72 -14.48 -18.52
C PRO A 414 26.31 -13.08 -18.79
N THR A 415 26.15 -12.56 -20.01
CA THR A 415 26.66 -11.24 -20.44
C THR A 415 25.53 -10.25 -20.72
N GLU A 416 24.31 -10.54 -20.27
CA GLU A 416 23.17 -9.65 -20.41
C GLU A 416 23.39 -8.36 -19.60
N LEU A 417 23.02 -7.22 -20.18
CA LEU A 417 23.10 -5.90 -19.56
C LEU A 417 21.70 -5.30 -19.39
N TYR A 418 21.60 -4.31 -18.52
CA TYR A 418 20.35 -3.63 -18.20
C TYR A 418 20.37 -2.20 -18.68
N GLY A 419 19.32 -1.80 -19.41
CA GLY A 419 19.09 -0.43 -19.84
C GLY A 419 18.12 0.31 -18.93
N ALA A 420 18.41 1.57 -18.61
CA ALA A 420 17.45 2.49 -18.00
C ALA A 420 17.38 3.78 -18.82
N LEU A 421 16.17 4.27 -19.07
CA LEU A 421 15.97 5.50 -19.84
C LEU A 421 16.41 6.71 -19.02
N VAL A 422 17.09 7.63 -19.69
CA VAL A 422 17.33 8.99 -19.20
C VAL A 422 16.20 9.85 -19.76
N LEU A 423 15.39 10.42 -18.86
CA LEU A 423 14.13 11.07 -19.20
C LEU A 423 14.23 12.58 -19.02
N ALA A 424 13.57 13.33 -19.91
CA ALA A 424 13.42 14.78 -19.77
C ALA A 424 12.60 15.14 -18.53
N ASP A 425 13.07 16.10 -17.75
CA ASP A 425 12.37 16.63 -16.56
C ASP A 425 11.64 17.96 -16.85
N LYS A 426 11.82 18.52 -18.06
CA LYS A 426 11.12 19.70 -18.57
C LYS A 426 10.44 19.42 -19.91
N ALA A 427 9.22 19.93 -20.08
CA ALA A 427 8.52 19.99 -21.35
C ALA A 427 8.75 21.33 -22.05
N ASN A 428 8.55 21.38 -23.38
CA ASN A 428 8.74 22.57 -24.22
C ASN A 428 10.10 23.25 -23.99
N ALA A 429 11.17 22.46 -23.87
CA ALA A 429 12.50 22.95 -23.53
C ALA A 429 13.55 22.51 -24.55
N VAL A 430 14.51 23.37 -24.88
CA VAL A 430 15.64 23.01 -25.76
C VAL A 430 16.82 22.55 -24.92
N ILE A 431 17.24 21.30 -25.10
CA ILE A 431 18.42 20.69 -24.46
C ILE A 431 19.67 21.37 -25.00
N THR A 432 20.52 21.87 -24.09
CA THR A 432 21.83 22.43 -24.44
C THR A 432 22.98 21.52 -24.08
N ASN A 433 22.84 20.75 -23.00
CA ASN A 433 23.87 19.86 -22.52
C ASN A 433 23.27 18.68 -21.75
N ILE A 434 23.91 17.52 -21.88
CA ILE A 434 23.61 16.31 -21.11
C ILE A 434 24.91 15.91 -20.41
N ASP A 435 25.03 16.23 -19.13
CA ASP A 435 26.19 15.84 -18.33
C ASP A 435 25.98 14.43 -17.75
N ALA A 436 26.72 13.46 -18.32
CA ALA A 436 26.74 12.07 -17.91
C ALA A 436 27.96 11.72 -17.01
N SER A 437 28.78 12.71 -16.63
CA SER A 437 30.10 12.47 -16.03
C SER A 437 30.05 11.71 -14.71
N MET A 438 29.02 11.91 -13.89
CA MET A 438 28.82 11.15 -12.65
C MET A 438 28.40 9.71 -12.93
N ALA A 439 27.44 9.51 -13.84
CA ALA A 439 26.94 8.19 -14.20
C ALA A 439 28.05 7.29 -14.79
N LEU A 440 28.84 7.83 -15.72
CA LEU A 440 29.92 7.08 -16.39
C LEU A 440 31.11 6.76 -15.49
N LYS A 441 31.23 7.39 -14.31
CA LYS A 441 32.25 7.04 -13.30
C LYS A 441 31.82 5.89 -12.39
N MET A 442 30.54 5.52 -12.39
CA MET A 442 30.04 4.44 -11.55
C MET A 442 30.54 3.09 -12.06
N THR A 443 31.23 2.33 -11.21
CA THR A 443 31.71 0.99 -11.55
C THR A 443 30.55 0.10 -11.98
N GLY A 444 30.65 -0.51 -13.17
CA GLY A 444 29.62 -1.37 -13.75
C GLY A 444 28.64 -0.66 -14.70
N VAL A 445 28.74 0.67 -14.87
CA VAL A 445 28.10 1.38 -15.99
C VAL A 445 28.94 1.16 -17.25
N MET A 446 28.29 0.70 -18.31
CA MET A 446 28.95 0.23 -19.54
C MET A 446 28.90 1.28 -20.66
N ALA A 447 27.75 1.94 -20.85
CA ALA A 447 27.55 2.89 -21.93
C ALA A 447 26.37 3.83 -21.66
N PHE A 448 26.33 4.95 -22.40
CA PHE A 448 25.16 5.80 -22.55
C PHE A 448 24.96 6.05 -24.05
N TYR A 449 23.77 5.75 -24.57
CA TYR A 449 23.40 5.96 -25.96
C TYR A 449 22.32 7.04 -26.06
N LYS A 450 22.47 7.96 -27.01
CA LYS A 450 21.55 9.07 -27.31
C LYS A 450 21.19 9.08 -28.80
N ALA A 451 20.46 10.11 -29.24
CA ALA A 451 20.00 10.26 -30.62
C ALA A 451 21.12 10.08 -31.68
N ASP A 452 22.30 10.64 -31.43
CA ASP A 452 23.45 10.57 -32.35
C ASP A 452 24.03 9.15 -32.52
N ASP A 453 23.74 8.24 -31.59
CA ASP A 453 24.24 6.86 -31.61
C ASP A 453 23.33 5.91 -32.41
N ILE A 454 22.19 6.41 -32.91
CA ILE A 454 21.25 5.61 -33.70
C ILE A 454 21.81 5.45 -35.12
N PRO A 455 22.13 4.22 -35.57
CA PRO A 455 22.72 4.00 -36.89
C PRO A 455 21.74 4.23 -38.06
N GLY A 456 20.44 4.30 -37.76
CA GLY A 456 19.37 4.48 -38.73
C GLY A 456 18.59 5.79 -38.51
N ARG A 457 17.31 5.78 -38.85
CA ARG A 457 16.42 6.92 -38.59
C ARG A 457 16.02 6.93 -37.11
N ASN A 458 16.19 8.07 -36.44
CA ASN A 458 15.72 8.28 -35.07
C ASN A 458 14.18 8.45 -35.04
N THR A 459 13.44 7.38 -35.30
CA THR A 459 11.97 7.39 -35.26
C THR A 459 11.41 6.04 -34.83
N ILE A 460 10.41 6.06 -33.95
CA ILE A 460 9.66 4.87 -33.49
C ILE A 460 8.62 4.47 -34.55
N ILE A 461 8.09 5.45 -35.27
CA ILE A 461 7.05 5.27 -36.29
C ILE A 461 7.63 5.67 -37.65
N ASP A 462 7.52 4.78 -38.64
CA ASP A 462 7.77 5.18 -40.03
C ASP A 462 6.49 5.78 -40.61
N PRO A 463 6.44 7.10 -40.89
CA PRO A 463 5.27 7.74 -41.49
C PRO A 463 4.94 7.20 -42.89
N THR A 464 5.84 6.43 -43.52
CA THR A 464 5.62 5.77 -44.82
C THR A 464 4.90 4.42 -44.73
N ILE A 465 4.85 3.79 -43.54
CA ILE A 465 4.24 2.46 -43.32
C ILE A 465 2.80 2.56 -42.78
N GLY A 466 2.36 3.76 -42.40
CA GLY A 466 0.96 4.20 -42.51
C GLY A 466 -0.11 3.31 -41.87
N TYR A 467 -0.08 3.10 -40.56
CA TYR A 467 -1.28 2.62 -39.82
C TYR A 467 -2.25 3.77 -39.52
N GLY A 468 -2.59 4.59 -40.52
CA GLY A 468 -3.78 5.48 -40.60
C GLY A 468 -4.10 6.48 -39.48
N LEU A 469 -3.40 6.48 -38.34
CA LEU A 469 -3.79 7.20 -37.11
C LEU A 469 -2.69 8.12 -36.56
N GLN A 470 -1.44 7.97 -36.99
CA GLN A 470 -0.32 8.83 -36.60
C GLN A 470 0.48 9.23 -37.84
N ILE A 471 0.53 10.54 -38.10
CA ILE A 471 1.10 11.15 -39.31
C ILE A 471 2.50 11.74 -39.02
N GLU A 472 2.85 11.93 -37.74
CA GLU A 472 4.11 12.55 -37.33
C GLU A 472 5.13 11.52 -36.85
N ALA A 473 6.40 11.73 -37.21
CA ALA A 473 7.51 10.93 -36.75
C ALA A 473 7.79 11.24 -35.26
N GLU A 474 7.73 10.21 -34.42
CA GLU A 474 8.10 10.30 -33.01
C GLU A 474 9.54 9.81 -32.81
N GLU A 475 10.41 10.65 -32.27
CA GLU A 475 11.82 10.30 -32.05
C GLU A 475 11.98 9.17 -31.01
N ILE A 476 12.93 8.27 -31.24
CA ILE A 476 13.32 7.25 -30.25
C ILE A 476 13.97 7.94 -29.05
N PHE A 477 14.93 8.81 -29.33
CA PHE A 477 15.59 9.67 -28.35
C PHE A 477 15.50 11.13 -28.78
N CYS A 478 15.10 12.01 -27.88
CA CYS A 478 14.98 13.44 -28.14
C CYS A 478 16.33 14.01 -28.62
N SER A 479 16.35 14.55 -29.83
CA SER A 479 17.56 15.09 -30.45
C SER A 479 17.82 16.56 -30.08
N GLY A 480 16.86 17.26 -29.47
CA GLY A 480 17.06 18.66 -29.08
C GLY A 480 15.94 19.27 -28.26
N LYS A 481 14.73 19.39 -28.81
CA LYS A 481 13.59 20.01 -28.12
C LYS A 481 12.70 18.97 -27.44
N THR A 482 12.59 19.04 -26.12
CA THR A 482 11.66 18.21 -25.36
C THR A 482 10.23 18.71 -25.52
N LEU A 483 9.31 17.78 -25.76
CA LEU A 483 7.89 18.04 -25.98
C LEU A 483 7.07 17.79 -24.71
N CYS A 484 7.49 16.82 -23.89
CA CYS A 484 6.84 16.46 -22.64
C CYS A 484 7.86 16.08 -21.56
N VAL A 485 7.42 16.14 -20.29
CA VAL A 485 8.15 15.52 -19.18
C VAL A 485 8.05 14.00 -19.35
N GLY A 486 9.17 13.29 -19.16
CA GLY A 486 9.25 11.86 -19.37
C GLY A 486 9.63 11.46 -20.81
N GLN A 487 9.92 12.41 -21.71
CA GLN A 487 10.41 12.07 -23.05
C GLN A 487 11.80 11.43 -22.96
N PRO A 488 12.06 10.28 -23.62
CA PRO A 488 13.38 9.66 -23.61
C PRO A 488 14.43 10.55 -24.30
N ILE A 489 15.56 10.79 -23.63
CA ILE A 489 16.73 11.51 -24.17
C ILE A 489 17.83 10.53 -24.58
N GLY A 490 17.86 9.38 -23.92
CA GLY A 490 18.83 8.31 -24.17
C GLY A 490 18.61 7.14 -23.24
N VAL A 491 19.52 6.16 -23.29
CA VAL A 491 19.53 4.99 -22.42
C VAL A 491 20.91 4.78 -21.84
N VAL A 492 20.99 4.64 -20.51
CA VAL A 492 22.21 4.21 -19.82
C VAL A 492 22.17 2.69 -19.64
N VAL A 493 23.30 2.03 -19.89
CA VAL A 493 23.43 0.58 -19.84
C VAL A 493 24.41 0.18 -18.74
N ALA A 494 24.05 -0.78 -17.90
CA ALA A 494 24.87 -1.24 -16.78
C ALA A 494 24.76 -2.76 -16.55
N VAL A 495 25.66 -3.31 -15.73
CA VAL A 495 25.70 -4.75 -15.40
C VAL A 495 24.58 -5.24 -14.48
N SER A 496 23.81 -4.32 -13.88
CA SER A 496 22.63 -4.66 -13.08
C SER A 496 21.51 -3.64 -13.25
N GLN A 497 20.27 -4.09 -13.08
CA GLN A 497 19.08 -3.24 -13.19
C GLN A 497 19.10 -2.09 -12.17
N GLU A 498 19.44 -2.37 -10.91
CA GLU A 498 19.52 -1.36 -9.86
C GLU A 498 20.56 -0.29 -10.19
N LEU A 499 21.72 -0.71 -10.72
CA LEU A 499 22.77 0.21 -11.13
C LEU A 499 22.35 1.08 -12.32
N ALA A 500 21.70 0.50 -13.33
CA ALA A 500 21.19 1.25 -14.48
C ALA A 500 20.19 2.33 -14.04
N ILE A 501 19.24 1.99 -13.17
CA ILE A 501 18.26 2.93 -12.61
C ILE A 501 18.95 4.01 -11.76
N LYS A 502 19.92 3.63 -10.93
CA LYS A 502 20.67 4.60 -10.12
C LYS A 502 21.47 5.56 -11.01
N ALA A 503 22.11 5.05 -12.04
CA ALA A 503 22.90 5.83 -12.99
C ALA A 503 22.03 6.79 -13.81
N SER A 504 20.82 6.39 -14.22
CA SER A 504 19.93 7.27 -15.00
C SER A 504 19.51 8.53 -14.23
N HIS A 505 19.44 8.46 -12.89
CA HIS A 505 19.19 9.61 -12.03
C HIS A 505 20.41 10.51 -11.78
N CYS A 506 21.62 10.11 -12.20
CA CYS A 506 22.84 10.92 -12.06
C CYS A 506 23.08 11.88 -13.23
N PHE A 507 22.24 11.85 -14.26
CA PHE A 507 22.34 12.75 -15.40
C PHE A 507 21.86 14.15 -15.05
N LYS A 508 22.62 15.18 -15.44
CA LYS A 508 22.20 16.58 -15.34
C LYS A 508 21.92 17.14 -16.72
N ILE A 509 20.65 17.46 -16.98
CA ILE A 509 20.20 18.00 -18.26
C ILE A 509 20.07 19.51 -18.13
N SER A 510 20.71 20.24 -19.05
CA SER A 510 20.64 21.70 -19.12
C SER A 510 19.75 22.13 -20.27
N TYR A 511 19.00 23.21 -20.06
CA TYR A 511 18.04 23.76 -21.02
C TYR A 511 18.25 25.26 -21.21
N SER A 512 18.17 25.76 -22.46
CA SER A 512 18.28 27.21 -22.74
C SER A 512 16.93 27.94 -22.75
N SER A 513 15.86 27.28 -23.19
CA SER A 513 14.59 27.92 -23.54
C SER A 513 13.44 27.04 -23.07
N VAL A 514 13.02 27.21 -21.81
CA VAL A 514 11.87 26.49 -21.23
C VAL A 514 10.61 27.31 -21.49
N GLY A 515 9.86 26.94 -22.52
CA GLY A 515 8.59 27.58 -22.84
C GLY A 515 7.47 27.14 -21.89
N LYS A 516 6.39 27.94 -21.82
CA LYS A 516 5.18 27.54 -21.08
C LYS A 516 4.61 26.26 -21.73
N PRO A 517 4.40 25.17 -20.98
CA PRO A 517 3.73 23.99 -21.52
C PRO A 517 2.23 24.26 -21.70
N LEU A 518 1.63 23.68 -22.73
CA LEU A 518 0.18 23.68 -22.95
C LEU A 518 -0.37 22.38 -22.35
N LEU A 519 -1.05 22.46 -21.21
CA LEU A 519 -1.44 21.29 -20.42
C LEU A 519 -2.89 20.86 -20.65
N THR A 520 -3.74 21.82 -21.04
CA THR A 520 -5.16 21.60 -21.26
C THR A 520 -5.55 21.88 -22.71
N VAL A 521 -6.70 21.35 -23.13
CA VAL A 521 -7.30 21.71 -24.43
C VAL A 521 -7.52 23.21 -24.53
N GLN A 522 -7.93 23.87 -23.44
CA GLN A 522 -8.12 25.32 -23.41
C GLN A 522 -6.80 26.06 -23.64
N ASP A 523 -5.69 25.63 -23.03
CA ASP A 523 -4.37 26.24 -23.28
C ASP A 523 -3.99 26.17 -24.77
N VAL A 524 -4.29 25.05 -25.45
CA VAL A 524 -4.05 24.90 -26.88
C VAL A 524 -4.89 25.88 -27.69
N LEU A 525 -6.19 25.99 -27.39
CA LEU A 525 -7.08 26.93 -28.07
C LEU A 525 -6.65 28.39 -27.85
N ASP A 526 -6.34 28.76 -26.62
CA ASP A 526 -5.92 30.11 -26.23
C ASP A 526 -4.56 30.49 -26.83
N SER A 527 -3.69 29.50 -27.06
CA SER A 527 -2.39 29.73 -27.72
C SER A 527 -2.54 30.11 -29.20
N GLY A 528 -3.66 29.79 -29.82
CA GLY A 528 -3.87 29.95 -31.26
C GLY A 528 -3.05 28.99 -32.13
N ASP A 529 -2.36 28.00 -31.54
CA ASP A 529 -1.51 27.04 -32.24
C ASP A 529 -2.34 26.06 -33.09
N GLN A 530 -2.60 26.45 -34.35
CA GLN A 530 -3.34 25.63 -35.32
C GLN A 530 -2.61 24.35 -35.72
N SER A 531 -1.29 24.21 -35.45
CA SER A 531 -0.56 22.97 -35.76
C SER A 531 -1.07 21.78 -34.94
N ARG A 532 -1.71 22.05 -33.81
CA ARG A 532 -2.29 21.05 -32.91
C ARG A 532 -3.78 20.82 -33.14
N ILE A 533 -4.37 21.49 -34.13
CA ILE A 533 -5.80 21.46 -34.42
C ILE A 533 -6.00 20.91 -35.83
N MET A 534 -6.55 19.70 -35.92
CA MET A 534 -6.85 19.06 -37.21
C MET A 534 -8.36 18.87 -37.35
N LEU A 535 -8.94 19.49 -38.39
CA LEU A 535 -10.34 19.23 -38.75
C LEU A 535 -10.44 17.83 -39.38
N GLN A 536 -10.99 16.86 -38.64
CA GLN A 536 -11.20 15.51 -39.17
C GLN A 536 -12.48 15.37 -39.99
N GLN A 537 -13.58 15.97 -39.53
CA GLN A 537 -14.87 15.89 -40.21
C GLN A 537 -15.76 17.06 -39.84
N THR A 538 -16.50 17.57 -40.82
CA THR A 538 -17.65 18.45 -40.61
C THR A 538 -18.90 17.58 -40.57
N ILE A 539 -19.61 17.56 -39.45
CA ILE A 539 -20.89 16.86 -39.31
C ILE A 539 -22.00 17.90 -39.46
N GLU A 540 -22.73 17.84 -40.56
CA GLU A 540 -23.95 18.63 -40.74
C GLU A 540 -25.05 18.10 -39.82
N PRO A 541 -25.65 18.93 -38.95
CA PRO A 541 -26.73 18.48 -38.07
C PRO A 541 -27.90 17.90 -38.86
N THR A 542 -28.26 16.65 -38.60
CA THR A 542 -29.37 15.96 -39.32
C THR A 542 -30.76 16.41 -38.86
N GLN A 543 -30.88 17.10 -37.73
CA GLN A 543 -32.11 17.75 -37.27
C GLN A 543 -31.80 19.05 -36.50
N THR A 544 -32.45 20.14 -36.90
CA THR A 544 -32.59 21.33 -36.05
C THR A 544 -33.55 20.98 -34.91
N LYS A 545 -33.10 21.14 -33.67
CA LYS A 545 -33.94 21.03 -32.47
C LYS A 545 -35.19 21.90 -32.67
N ARG A 546 -36.36 21.29 -32.91
CA ARG A 546 -37.63 22.03 -32.98
C ARG A 546 -37.81 22.72 -31.62
N ARG A 547 -37.87 24.04 -31.66
CA ARG A 547 -38.12 24.88 -30.46
C ARG A 547 -39.50 24.59 -29.89
#